data_AF-A0A209BER2-F1
#
_entry.id   AF-A0A209BER2-F1
#
_cell.length_a   1.000
_cell.length_b   1.000
_cell.length_c   1.000
_cell.angle_alpha   90.00
_cell.angle_beta   90.00
_cell.angle_gamma   90.00
#
_symmetry.space_group_name_H-M   'P 1'
#
loop_
_entity.id
_entity.type
_entity.pdbx_description
1 polymer ?
#
loop_
_entity_poly.entity_id
_entity_poly.type
_entity_poly.pdbx_seq_one_letter_code
_entity_poly.pdbx_strand_id
1 'polypeptide(L)'
;MGDAISAMLTSVPLVALAQAAGIGPSMPNPDGTRSDMNGDFRSLGCANLLGGLFQALPSGGSMSRTGVTVSAGARTRCAGVISGASPDTRLTVAGPKAALVATLLKPASAPPLVQAGKITLDGDETVLHTLAGLLDDFDPDFPVVTP
;
A
#
# COMPACT_ATOMS: atom_id res chain seq x y z
N MET A 1 -26.74 -6.92 -4.89
CA MET A 1 -25.50 -6.46 -5.56
C MET A 1 -25.36 -4.94 -5.50
N GLY A 2 -26.41 -4.16 -5.80
CA GLY A 2 -26.36 -2.68 -5.79
C GLY A 2 -25.99 -2.05 -4.43
N ASP A 3 -26.54 -2.57 -3.34
CA ASP A 3 -26.31 -1.99 -2.00
C ASP A 3 -24.87 -2.17 -1.51
N ALA A 4 -24.25 -3.32 -1.82
CA ALA A 4 -22.86 -3.61 -1.46
C ALA A 4 -21.87 -2.70 -2.22
N ILE A 5 -22.13 -2.46 -3.51
CA ILE A 5 -21.30 -1.57 -4.34
C ILE A 5 -21.44 -0.12 -3.84
N SER A 6 -22.67 0.32 -3.55
CA SER A 6 -22.93 1.66 -3.01
C SER A 6 -22.27 1.87 -1.64
N ALA A 7 -22.34 0.87 -0.76
CA ALA A 7 -21.68 0.88 0.54
C ALA A 7 -20.14 0.94 0.40
N MET A 8 -19.54 0.14 -0.50
CA MET A 8 -18.10 0.17 -0.75
C MET A 8 -17.63 1.51 -1.33
N LEU A 9 -18.40 2.08 -2.28
CA LEU A 9 -18.07 3.35 -2.92
C LEU A 9 -18.04 4.52 -1.93
N THR A 10 -18.87 4.45 -0.89
CA THR A 10 -18.97 5.51 0.12
C THR A 10 -17.97 5.30 1.27
N SER A 11 -17.83 4.06 1.75
CA SER A 11 -17.03 3.75 2.95
C SER A 11 -15.53 3.80 2.70
N VAL A 12 -15.03 3.24 1.59
CA VAL A 12 -13.59 3.15 1.32
C VAL A 12 -12.92 4.53 1.23
N PRO A 13 -13.47 5.51 0.49
CA PRO A 13 -12.88 6.85 0.47
C PRO A 13 -12.95 7.54 1.82
N LEU A 14 -14.03 7.36 2.58
CA LEU A 14 -14.19 7.97 3.90
C LEU A 14 -13.13 7.46 4.89
N VAL A 15 -12.87 6.16 4.88
CA VAL A 15 -11.81 5.54 5.70
C VAL A 15 -10.43 6.02 5.27
N ALA A 16 -10.17 6.17 3.97
CA ALA A 16 -8.90 6.70 3.47
C ALA A 16 -8.68 8.16 3.90
N LEU A 17 -9.72 9.00 3.86
CA LEU A 17 -9.67 10.39 4.31
C LEU A 17 -9.46 10.49 5.83
N ALA A 18 -10.15 9.65 6.62
CA ALA A 18 -9.99 9.63 8.07
C ALA A 18 -8.56 9.28 8.50
N GLN A 19 -7.93 8.29 7.83
CA GLN A 19 -6.53 7.93 8.07
C GLN A 19 -5.58 9.07 7.68
N ALA A 20 -5.82 9.73 6.53
CA ALA A 20 -5.01 10.86 6.09
C ALA A 20 -5.10 12.06 7.07
N ALA A 21 -6.30 12.35 7.59
CA ALA A 21 -6.52 13.44 8.54
C ALA A 21 -5.73 13.27 9.85
N GLY A 22 -5.47 12.02 10.28
CA GLY A 22 -4.67 11.73 11.47
C GLY A 22 -3.17 12.00 11.32
N ILE A 23 -2.65 12.08 10.09
CA ILE A 23 -1.21 12.22 9.84
C ILE A 23 -0.75 13.66 10.04
N GLY A 24 -1.50 14.65 9.55
CA GLY A 24 -1.11 16.06 9.55
C GLY A 24 -0.72 16.62 10.91
N PRO A 25 -1.52 16.43 11.99
CA PRO A 25 -1.16 16.87 13.33
C PRO A 25 0.06 16.15 13.92
N SER A 26 0.27 14.89 13.52
CA SER A 26 1.34 14.02 14.04
C SER A 26 2.68 14.27 13.34
N MET A 27 2.68 14.93 12.18
CA MET A 27 3.84 15.19 11.34
C MET A 27 3.88 16.68 10.90
N PRO A 28 4.28 17.60 11.80
CA PRO A 28 4.34 19.03 11.48
C PRO A 28 5.34 19.33 10.35
N ASN A 29 5.08 20.36 9.56
CA ASN A 29 6.02 20.75 8.50
C ASN A 29 7.36 21.22 9.11
N PRO A 30 8.51 20.86 8.52
CA PRO A 30 9.83 21.25 9.03
C PRO A 30 10.07 22.77 9.11
N ASP A 31 9.34 23.54 8.30
CA ASP A 31 9.38 25.01 8.26
C ASP A 31 8.40 25.67 9.25
N GLY A 32 7.67 24.88 10.04
CA GLY A 32 6.68 25.35 11.00
C GLY A 32 5.38 25.85 10.37
N THR A 33 5.22 25.75 9.03
CA THR A 33 3.98 26.11 8.37
C THR A 33 2.86 25.14 8.76
N ARG A 34 1.62 25.65 8.78
CA ARG A 34 0.46 24.82 9.12
C ARG A 34 0.20 23.81 7.99
N SER A 35 -0.07 22.57 8.36
CA SER A 35 -0.56 21.56 7.42
C SER A 35 -1.96 21.94 6.90
N ASP A 36 -2.15 21.85 5.57
CA ASP A 36 -3.41 22.12 4.89
C ASP A 36 -4.14 20.81 4.55
N MET A 37 -5.08 20.45 5.41
CA MET A 37 -5.88 19.24 5.27
C MET A 37 -6.76 19.23 4.01
N ASN A 38 -7.23 20.41 3.55
CA ASN A 38 -8.03 20.49 2.33
C ASN A 38 -7.16 20.21 1.09
N GLY A 39 -5.91 20.69 1.10
CA GLY A 39 -4.91 20.36 0.10
C GLY A 39 -4.61 18.86 0.05
N ASP A 40 -4.42 18.23 1.20
CA ASP A 40 -4.17 16.80 1.30
C ASP A 40 -5.34 15.96 0.77
N PHE A 41 -6.58 16.33 1.10
CA PHE A 41 -7.76 15.64 0.57
C PHE A 41 -7.92 15.79 -0.95
N ARG A 42 -7.66 16.99 -1.49
CA ARG A 42 -7.64 17.18 -2.95
C ARG A 42 -6.58 16.32 -3.61
N SER A 43 -5.39 16.24 -3.03
CA SER A 43 -4.30 15.42 -3.55
C SER A 43 -4.65 13.92 -3.54
N LEU A 44 -5.26 13.43 -2.46
CA LEU A 44 -5.67 12.02 -2.33
C LEU A 44 -6.81 11.67 -3.29
N GLY A 45 -7.76 12.59 -3.46
CA GLY A 45 -8.84 12.47 -4.44
C GLY A 45 -8.30 12.40 -5.87
N CYS A 46 -7.41 13.33 -6.25
CA CYS A 46 -6.75 13.32 -7.55
C CYS A 46 -5.93 12.04 -7.76
N ALA A 47 -5.17 11.59 -6.76
CA ALA A 47 -4.37 10.37 -6.85
C ALA A 47 -5.23 9.12 -7.07
N ASN A 48 -6.37 9.00 -6.37
CA ASN A 48 -7.29 7.88 -6.55
C ASN A 48 -8.06 7.95 -7.88
N LEU A 49 -8.41 9.15 -8.36
CA LEU A 49 -9.01 9.32 -9.68
C LEU A 49 -8.05 8.93 -10.82
N LEU A 50 -6.82 9.46 -10.77
CA LEU A 50 -5.77 9.11 -11.74
C LEU A 50 -5.41 7.63 -11.64
N GLY A 51 -5.28 7.10 -10.42
CA GLY A 51 -5.03 5.68 -10.18
C GLY A 51 -6.13 4.79 -10.75
N GLY A 52 -7.40 5.16 -10.57
CA GLY A 52 -8.54 4.43 -11.11
C GLY A 52 -8.51 4.29 -12.64
N LEU A 53 -8.00 5.30 -13.37
CA LEU A 53 -7.81 5.22 -14.82
C LEU A 53 -6.80 4.13 -15.22
N PHE A 54 -5.77 3.91 -14.38
CA PHE A 54 -4.80 2.82 -14.53
C PHE A 54 -5.19 1.56 -13.74
N GLN A 55 -6.46 1.49 -13.31
CA GLN A 55 -7.02 0.38 -12.52
C GLN A 55 -6.25 0.13 -11.21
N ALA A 56 -5.66 1.16 -10.59
CA ALA A 56 -4.97 1.04 -9.31
C ALA A 56 -5.96 0.75 -8.17
N LEU A 57 -5.45 0.13 -7.10
CA LEU A 57 -6.22 -0.05 -5.88
C LEU A 57 -6.39 1.30 -5.16
N PRO A 58 -7.52 1.52 -4.46
CA PRO A 58 -7.69 2.70 -3.62
C PRO A 58 -6.54 2.86 -2.64
N SER A 59 -6.02 4.07 -2.52
CA SER A 59 -4.89 4.42 -1.67
C SER A 59 -5.30 5.44 -0.59
N GLY A 60 -4.56 5.44 0.51
CA GLY A 60 -4.75 6.30 1.67
C GLY A 60 -3.42 6.71 2.31
N GLY A 61 -3.48 7.52 3.35
CA GLY A 61 -2.30 7.86 4.15
C GLY A 61 -1.79 6.68 4.99
N SER A 62 -0.49 6.64 5.28
CA SER A 62 0.12 5.63 6.16
C SER A 62 1.05 6.29 7.19
N MET A 63 0.68 6.24 8.48
CA MET A 63 1.50 6.78 9.56
C MET A 63 2.86 6.08 9.64
N SER A 64 2.90 4.75 9.54
CA SER A 64 4.14 3.97 9.59
C SER A 64 5.07 4.31 8.42
N ARG A 65 4.54 4.41 7.20
CA ARG A 65 5.35 4.77 6.02
C ARG A 65 5.89 6.19 6.13
N THR A 66 5.07 7.14 6.59
CA THR A 66 5.50 8.51 6.82
C THR A 66 6.58 8.57 7.90
N GLY A 67 6.41 7.85 9.02
CA GLY A 67 7.40 7.79 10.10
C GLY A 67 8.75 7.22 9.65
N VAL A 68 8.76 6.11 8.91
CA VAL A 68 9.99 5.55 8.33
C VAL A 68 10.63 6.51 7.34
N THR A 69 9.85 7.13 6.46
CA THR A 69 10.35 8.07 5.44
C THR A 69 10.99 9.30 6.08
N VAL A 70 10.36 9.87 7.12
CA VAL A 70 10.90 11.00 7.89
C VAL A 70 12.16 10.57 8.67
N SER A 71 12.15 9.40 9.30
CA SER A 71 13.30 8.87 10.05
C SER A 71 14.49 8.55 9.14
N ALA A 72 14.24 8.20 7.88
CA ALA A 72 15.25 8.05 6.83
C ALA A 72 15.81 9.40 6.32
N GLY A 73 15.36 10.53 6.87
CA GLY A 73 15.87 11.86 6.54
C GLY A 73 15.15 12.57 5.40
N ALA A 74 13.95 12.13 5.00
CA ALA A 74 13.16 12.83 3.99
C ALA A 74 12.79 14.25 4.46
N ARG A 75 13.14 15.25 3.64
CA ARG A 75 12.87 16.67 3.92
C ARG A 75 11.78 17.27 3.03
N THR A 76 11.28 16.50 2.05
CA THR A 76 10.29 16.96 1.07
C THR A 76 9.22 15.89 0.82
N ARG A 77 8.02 16.31 0.41
CA ARG A 77 6.91 15.41 0.04
C ARG A 77 7.23 14.53 -1.18
N CYS A 78 8.21 14.92 -1.99
CA CYS A 78 8.66 14.17 -3.17
C CYS A 78 9.33 12.84 -2.79
N ALA A 79 9.81 12.67 -1.56
CA ALA A 79 10.42 11.42 -1.10
C ALA A 79 9.49 10.22 -1.29
N GLY A 80 8.18 10.38 -1.04
CA GLY A 80 7.21 9.32 -1.27
C GLY A 80 7.04 8.97 -2.75
N VAL A 81 7.11 9.95 -3.65
CA VAL A 81 7.03 9.74 -5.11
C VAL A 81 8.26 8.98 -5.60
N ILE A 82 9.44 9.37 -5.13
CA ILE A 82 10.72 8.76 -5.53
C ILE A 82 10.88 7.35 -4.94
N SER A 83 10.38 7.11 -3.73
CA SER A 83 10.45 5.78 -3.09
C SER A 83 9.75 4.67 -3.87
N GLY A 84 8.73 5.02 -4.67
CA GLY A 84 8.02 4.05 -5.52
C GLY A 84 8.82 3.61 -6.75
N ALA A 85 9.88 4.33 -7.11
CA ALA A 85 10.74 4.08 -8.26
C ALA A 85 12.21 3.96 -7.85
N SER A 86 12.47 3.36 -6.68
CA SER A 86 13.83 3.16 -6.19
C SER A 86 14.59 2.19 -7.11
N PRO A 87 15.82 2.54 -7.55
CA PRO A 87 16.68 1.61 -8.28
C PRO A 87 17.23 0.48 -7.39
N ASP A 88 17.16 0.64 -6.07
CA ASP A 88 17.68 -0.31 -5.08
C ASP A 88 16.62 -1.33 -4.62
N THR A 89 15.81 -1.87 -5.53
CA THR A 89 14.85 -2.92 -5.19
C THR A 89 15.58 -4.25 -4.94
N ARG A 90 15.33 -4.88 -3.79
CA ARG A 90 15.91 -6.21 -3.49
C ARG A 90 15.40 -7.32 -4.42
N LEU A 91 14.16 -7.19 -4.87
CA LEU A 91 13.54 -8.13 -5.80
C LEU A 91 12.55 -7.38 -6.68
N THR A 92 12.63 -7.61 -7.98
CA THR A 92 11.72 -7.11 -9.00
C THR A 92 10.90 -8.26 -9.56
N VAL A 93 9.57 -8.15 -9.50
CA VAL A 93 8.64 -9.13 -10.07
C VAL A 93 7.94 -8.47 -11.25
N ALA A 94 8.11 -9.04 -12.45
CA ALA A 94 7.46 -8.54 -13.66
C ALA A 94 6.55 -9.61 -14.27
N GLY A 95 5.44 -9.19 -14.87
CA GLY A 95 4.45 -10.09 -15.46
C GLY A 95 3.09 -9.41 -15.62
N PRO A 96 2.06 -10.17 -16.06
CA PRO A 96 0.71 -9.66 -16.17
C PRO A 96 0.20 -9.20 -14.81
N LYS A 97 -0.54 -8.08 -14.79
CA LYS A 97 -1.10 -7.48 -13.57
C LYS A 97 -1.79 -8.48 -12.65
N ALA A 98 -2.59 -9.40 -13.21
CA ALA A 98 -3.28 -10.42 -12.43
C ALA A 98 -2.32 -11.34 -11.68
N ALA A 99 -1.20 -11.72 -12.30
CA ALA A 99 -0.17 -12.54 -11.68
C ALA A 99 0.58 -11.74 -10.60
N LEU A 100 0.90 -10.47 -10.85
CA LEU A 100 1.52 -9.59 -9.85
C LEU A 100 0.63 -9.42 -8.61
N VAL A 101 -0.67 -9.18 -8.81
CA VAL A 101 -1.63 -9.07 -7.70
C VAL A 101 -1.74 -10.39 -6.94
N ALA A 102 -1.77 -11.54 -7.64
CA ALA A 102 -1.80 -12.85 -7.01
C ALA A 102 -0.54 -13.10 -6.16
N THR A 103 0.64 -12.77 -6.68
CA THR A 103 1.91 -12.89 -5.95
C THR A 103 1.98 -11.95 -4.74
N LEU A 104 1.45 -10.74 -4.84
CA LEU A 104 1.39 -9.80 -3.71
C LEU A 104 0.44 -10.26 -2.60
N LEU A 105 -0.73 -10.79 -2.96
CA LEU A 105 -1.74 -11.25 -1.99
C LEU A 105 -1.40 -12.62 -1.40
N LYS A 106 -0.77 -13.49 -2.20
CA LYS A 106 -0.36 -14.84 -1.81
C LYS A 106 1.03 -15.11 -2.36
N PRO A 107 2.10 -14.76 -1.62
CA PRO A 107 3.48 -14.95 -2.07
C PRO A 107 3.79 -16.40 -2.45
N ALA A 108 3.15 -17.38 -1.80
CA ALA A 108 3.24 -18.80 -2.13
C ALA A 108 2.78 -19.15 -3.57
N SER A 109 2.08 -18.24 -4.26
CA SER A 109 1.73 -18.41 -5.68
C SER A 109 2.86 -18.07 -6.64
N ALA A 110 3.97 -17.47 -6.18
CA ALA A 110 5.07 -17.06 -7.06
C ALA A 110 5.77 -18.25 -7.75
N PRO A 111 6.18 -19.34 -7.05
CA PRO A 111 6.90 -20.45 -7.69
C PRO A 111 6.16 -21.09 -8.88
N PRO A 112 4.86 -21.45 -8.78
CA PRO A 112 4.15 -22.01 -9.94
C PRO A 112 3.92 -20.98 -11.07
N LEU A 113 3.85 -19.68 -10.76
CA LEU A 113 3.72 -18.62 -11.79
C LEU A 113 5.03 -18.40 -12.56
N VAL A 114 6.18 -18.51 -11.89
CA VAL A 114 7.51 -18.49 -12.54
C VAL A 114 7.66 -19.70 -13.45
N GLN A 115 7.33 -20.90 -12.94
CA GLN A 115 7.43 -22.14 -13.72
C GLN A 115 6.52 -22.13 -14.96
N ALA A 116 5.34 -21.49 -14.86
CA ALA A 116 4.44 -21.29 -15.98
C ALA A 116 4.89 -20.20 -16.96
N GLY A 117 6.03 -19.54 -16.74
CA GLY A 117 6.53 -18.43 -17.55
C GLY A 117 5.66 -17.17 -17.48
N LYS A 118 4.79 -17.06 -16.47
CA LYS A 118 3.86 -15.93 -16.33
C LYS A 118 4.47 -14.74 -15.60
N ILE A 119 5.45 -14.98 -14.73
CA ILE A 119 6.19 -13.91 -14.05
C ILE A 119 7.69 -14.17 -14.12
N THR A 120 8.47 -13.10 -14.11
CA THR A 120 9.92 -13.12 -14.03
C THR A 120 10.35 -12.49 -12.71
N LEU A 121 11.31 -13.12 -12.04
CA LEU A 121 11.93 -12.64 -10.82
C LEU A 121 13.35 -12.18 -11.15
N ASP A 122 13.70 -10.96 -10.72
CA ASP A 122 15.03 -10.39 -10.87
C ASP A 122 15.50 -9.86 -9.50
N GLY A 123 16.53 -10.49 -8.93
CA GLY A 123 17.05 -10.18 -7.59
C GLY A 123 16.92 -11.33 -6.58
N ASP A 124 16.79 -10.99 -5.31
CA ASP A 124 16.80 -11.92 -4.17
C ASP A 124 15.40 -12.50 -3.89
N GLU A 125 15.18 -13.75 -4.30
CA GLU A 125 13.90 -14.46 -4.10
C GLU A 125 13.56 -14.71 -2.61
N THR A 126 14.55 -14.67 -1.70
CA THR A 126 14.31 -14.84 -0.25
C THR A 126 13.40 -13.75 0.33
N VAL A 127 13.30 -12.61 -0.36
CA VAL A 127 12.34 -11.55 -0.03
C VAL A 127 10.89 -12.06 -0.09
N LEU A 128 10.55 -12.95 -1.02
CA LEU A 128 9.20 -13.53 -1.09
C LEU A 128 8.94 -14.50 0.06
N HIS A 129 9.96 -15.21 0.54
CA HIS A 129 9.84 -16.05 1.74
C HIS A 129 9.64 -15.20 3.00
N THR A 130 10.35 -14.07 3.10
CA THR A 130 10.16 -13.12 4.19
C THR A 130 8.75 -12.53 4.15
N LEU A 131 8.28 -12.14 2.96
CA LEU A 131 6.91 -11.64 2.77
C LEU A 131 5.86 -12.71 3.09
N ALA A 132 6.11 -13.97 2.69
CA ALA A 132 5.24 -15.10 3.02
C ALA A 132 5.13 -15.28 4.54
N GLY A 133 6.25 -15.26 5.27
CA GLY A 133 6.24 -15.37 6.73
C GLY A 133 5.56 -14.19 7.46
N LEU A 134 5.43 -13.03 6.81
CA LEU A 134 4.64 -11.90 7.33
C LEU A 134 3.14 -12.02 7.03
N LEU A 135 2.77 -12.81 6.01
CA LEU A 135 1.41 -12.96 5.51
C LEU A 135 0.77 -14.32 5.83
N ASP A 136 1.48 -15.24 6.49
CA ASP A 136 0.97 -16.58 6.81
C ASP A 136 -0.30 -16.55 7.68
N ASP A 137 -1.12 -17.58 7.50
CA ASP A 137 -2.57 -17.64 7.78
C ASP A 137 -3.02 -17.00 9.09
N PHE A 138 -4.06 -16.16 8.99
CA PHE A 138 -4.84 -15.76 10.15
C PHE A 138 -5.60 -16.99 10.63
N ASP A 139 -5.08 -17.69 11.65
CA ASP A 139 -5.76 -18.81 12.29
C ASP A 139 -7.10 -18.33 12.87
N PRO A 140 -8.25 -18.69 12.28
CA PRO A 140 -9.56 -18.27 12.77
C PRO A 140 -9.98 -19.03 14.04
N ASP A 141 -9.26 -20.09 14.43
CA ASP A 141 -9.45 -20.82 15.69
C ASP A 141 -8.73 -20.10 16.84
N PHE A 142 -8.94 -18.78 16.97
CA PHE A 142 -8.63 -18.13 18.24
C PHE A 142 -9.51 -18.80 19.31
N PRO A 143 -8.92 -19.39 20.37
CA PRO A 143 -9.71 -19.95 21.46
C PRO A 143 -10.48 -18.79 22.09
N VAL A 144 -11.76 -18.68 21.76
CA VAL A 144 -12.67 -17.76 22.43
C VAL A 144 -12.82 -18.33 23.83
N VAL A 145 -12.08 -17.77 24.78
CA VAL A 145 -12.29 -18.05 26.21
C VAL A 145 -13.65 -17.47 26.56
N THR A 146 -14.69 -18.28 26.36
CA THR A 146 -16.01 -18.03 26.93
C THR A 146 -15.85 -18.05 28.46
N PRO A 147 -16.21 -16.97 29.19
CA PRO A 147 -16.18 -16.96 30.65
C PRO A 147 -17.22 -17.92 31.24
#